data_AF-A0AAD4DMJ8-F1
#
_entry.id   AF-A0AAD4DMJ8-F1
#
_cell.length_a   1.000
_cell.length_b   1.000
_cell.length_c   1.000
_cell.angle_alpha   90.00
_cell.angle_beta   90.00
_cell.angle_gamma   90.00
#
_symmetry.space_group_name_H-M   'P 1'
#
loop_
_entity.id
_entity.type
_entity.pdbx_description
1 polymer ?
#
loop_
_entity_poly.entity_id
_entity_poly.type
_entity_poly.pdbx_seq_one_letter_code
_entity_poly.pdbx_strand_id
1 'polypeptide(L)' 'SISMYLALEHSSQDAYNRICRATTRNFESAEGIDEMLSFYAIEKFIAKYTGVESVEHDMSLQSCLAFISPYSNDSTCSLC' A
#
# COMPACT_ATOMS: atom_id res chain seq x y z
N SER A 1 3.32 3.50 10.75
CA SER A 1 3.34 2.28 11.60
C SER A 1 2.43 1.21 11.00
N ILE A 2 2.78 -0.08 11.12
CA ILE A 2 2.03 -1.19 10.50
C ILE A 2 0.63 -1.29 11.10
N SER A 3 0.50 -1.18 12.42
CA SER A 3 -0.80 -1.20 13.10
C SER A 3 -1.71 -0.07 12.64
N MET A 4 -1.15 1.13 12.42
CA MET A 4 -1.89 2.26 11.85
C MET A 4 -2.31 1.99 10.41
N TYR A 5 -1.43 1.43 9.58
CA TYR A 5 -1.76 1.05 8.20
C TYR A 5 -2.90 0.02 8.15
N LEU A 6 -2.82 -1.04 8.98
CA LEU A 6 -3.85 -2.08 9.08
C LEU A 6 -5.17 -1.56 9.67
N ALA A 7 -5.11 -0.68 10.67
CA ALA A 7 -6.30 -0.08 11.29
C ALA A 7 -7.08 0.83 10.35
N LEU A 8 -6.43 1.32 9.27
CA LEU A 8 -7.11 2.07 8.23
C LEU A 8 -7.79 1.15 7.19
N GLU A 9 -7.73 -0.19 7.34
CA GLU A 9 -8.42 -1.20 6.49
C GLU A 9 -8.52 -0.79 5.01
N HIS A 10 -7.40 -0.78 4.29
CA HIS A 10 -7.27 -0.37 2.88
C HIS A 10 -7.67 1.08 2.55
N SER A 11 -8.10 1.87 3.53
CA SER A 11 -8.71 3.16 3.29
C SER A 11 -7.67 4.26 3.25
N SER A 12 -7.38 4.64 2.00
CA SER A 12 -6.88 5.92 1.56
C SER A 12 -5.50 6.31 2.11
N GLN A 13 -4.52 6.31 1.20
CA GLN A 13 -3.25 7.01 1.35
C GLN A 13 -3.43 8.42 1.95
N ASP A 14 -4.53 9.12 1.66
CA ASP A 14 -4.81 10.44 2.24
C ASP A 14 -5.08 10.38 3.75
N ALA A 15 -5.82 9.38 4.24
CA ALA A 15 -6.07 9.21 5.67
C ALA A 15 -4.77 8.90 6.40
N TYR A 16 -3.96 7.97 5.89
CA TYR A 16 -2.64 7.67 6.42
C TYR A 16 -1.76 8.92 6.47
N ASN A 17 -1.67 9.66 5.36
CA ASN A 17 -0.86 10.87 5.27
C ASN A 17 -1.37 12.00 6.19
N ARG A 18 -2.68 12.14 6.39
CA ARG A 18 -3.26 13.12 7.33
C ARG A 18 -2.85 12.78 8.75
N ILE A 19 -2.96 11.52 9.16
CA ILE A 19 -2.55 11.09 10.50
C ILE A 19 -1.04 11.28 10.67
N CYS A 20 -0.22 10.87 9.70
CA CYS A 20 1.23 11.10 9.73
C CYS A 20 1.56 12.58 9.97
N ARG A 21 0.99 13.49 9.17
CA ARG A 21 1.20 14.94 9.34
C ARG A 21 0.73 15.45 10.70
N ALA A 22 -0.41 14.96 11.20
CA ALA A 22 -0.90 15.34 12.51
C ALA A 22 0.04 14.84 13.62
N THR A 23 0.51 13.61 13.54
CA THR A 23 1.44 13.02 14.50
C THR A 23 2.76 13.80 14.54
N THR A 24 3.40 14.05 13.39
CA THR A 24 4.65 14.82 13.33
C THR A 24 4.50 16.22 13.91
N ARG A 25 3.35 16.89 13.67
CA ARG A 25 3.11 18.26 14.19
C ARG A 25 2.85 18.32 15.69
N ASN A 26 2.15 17.33 16.25
CA ASN A 26 1.75 17.35 17.66
C ASN A 26 2.76 16.68 18.58
N PHE A 27 3.65 15.83 18.04
CA PHE A 27 4.55 14.99 18.81
C PHE A 27 5.99 15.01 18.26
N GLU A 28 6.50 16.16 17.81
CA GLU A 28 7.79 16.24 17.11
C GLU A 28 8.98 15.63 17.87
N SER A 29 8.92 15.62 19.21
CA SER A 29 9.97 15.10 20.09
C SER A 29 9.68 13.71 20.66
N ALA A 30 8.58 13.07 20.26
CA ALA A 30 8.29 11.73 20.74
C ALA A 30 9.19 10.69 20.04
N GLU A 31 9.52 9.65 20.78
CA GLU A 31 10.37 8.57 20.31
C GLU A 31 9.73 7.86 19.10
N GLY A 32 10.51 7.62 18.06
CA GLY A 32 10.06 6.91 16.85
C GLY A 32 9.32 7.76 15.80
N ILE A 33 9.21 9.09 15.96
CA ILE A 33 8.63 9.96 14.91
C ILE A 33 9.43 9.86 13.60
N ASP A 34 10.76 9.82 13.68
CA ASP A 34 11.65 9.72 12.52
C ASP A 34 11.57 8.36 11.82
N GLU A 35 11.06 7.34 12.50
CA GLU A 35 10.87 5.98 11.96
C GLU A 35 9.53 5.82 11.24
N MET A 36 8.71 6.88 11.20
CA MET A 36 7.40 6.83 10.57
C MET A 36 7.52 6.70 9.04
N LEU A 37 7.33 5.47 8.55
CA LEU A 37 7.32 5.16 7.12
C LEU A 37 6.22 5.91 6.37
N SER A 38 6.54 6.34 5.14
CA SER A 38 5.55 6.80 4.18
C SER A 38 4.58 5.68 3.79
N PHE A 39 3.43 6.03 3.21
CA PHE A 39 2.44 5.05 2.76
C PHE A 39 3.04 4.00 1.82
N TYR A 40 3.76 4.44 0.79
CA TYR A 40 4.45 3.55 -0.14
C TYR A 40 5.51 2.67 0.54
N ALA A 41 6.30 3.25 1.44
CA ALA A 41 7.34 2.50 2.12
C ALA A 41 6.75 1.41 3.02
N ILE A 42 5.60 1.67 3.66
CA ILE A 42 4.95 0.68 4.51
C ILE A 42 4.24 -0.41 3.71
N GLU A 43 3.66 -0.10 2.55
CA GLU A 43 3.14 -1.10 1.62
C GLU A 43 4.25 -2.05 1.16
N LYS A 44 5.38 -1.50 0.69
CA LYS A 44 6.54 -2.31 0.29
C LYS A 44 7.10 -3.13 1.45
N PHE A 45 7.13 -2.55 2.65
CA PHE A 45 7.57 -3.26 3.83
C PHE A 45 6.66 -4.46 4.10
N ILE A 46 5.35 -4.25 4.16
CA ILE A 46 4.36 -5.32 4.39
C ILE A 46 4.45 -6.38 3.29
N ALA A 47 4.52 -5.97 2.02
CA ALA A 47 4.65 -6.89 0.89
C ALA A 47 5.92 -7.76 1.00
N LYS A 48 7.07 -7.17 1.35
CA LYS A 48 8.31 -7.92 1.56
C LYS A 48 8.19 -8.98 2.67
N TYR A 49 7.45 -8.68 3.73
CA TYR A 49 7.30 -9.61 4.87
C TYR A 49 6.22 -10.67 4.66
N THR A 50 5.16 -10.34 3.91
CA THR A 50 3.98 -11.20 3.74
C THR A 50 3.91 -11.89 2.39
N GLY A 51 4.65 -11.41 1.39
CA GLY A 51 4.49 -11.78 -0.01
C GLY A 51 3.20 -11.25 -0.64
N VAL A 52 2.42 -10.42 0.08
CA VAL A 52 1.15 -9.86 -0.41
C VAL A 52 1.44 -8.52 -1.08
N GLU A 53 1.35 -8.48 -2.41
CA GLU A 53 1.46 -7.26 -3.21
C GLU A 53 0.09 -6.75 -3.65
N SER A 54 -0.06 -5.42 -3.77
CA SER A 54 -1.28 -4.81 -4.28
C SER A 54 -1.39 -5.06 -5.79
N VAL A 55 -2.51 -5.66 -6.20
CA VAL A 55 -2.81 -5.93 -7.61
C VAL A 55 -3.42 -4.69 -8.28
N GLU A 56 -2.77 -3.53 -8.21
CA GLU A 56 -3.30 -2.31 -8.86
C GLU A 56 -2.86 -2.18 -10.33
N HIS A 57 -1.67 -2.64 -10.66
CA HIS A 57 -1.07 -2.46 -11.99
C HIS A 57 -1.15 -3.72 -12.87
N ASP A 58 -1.50 -4.85 -12.27
CA ASP A 58 -1.64 -6.15 -12.92
C ASP A 58 -3.11 -6.52 -13.06
N MET A 59 -4.01 -5.55 -13.29
CA MET A 59 -5.41 -5.86 -13.62
C MET A 59 -5.83 -5.22 -14.94
N SER A 60 -6.47 -6.01 -15.81
CA SER A 60 -7.15 -5.47 -16.98
C SER A 60 -8.27 -4.51 -16.54
N LEU A 61 -8.28 -3.28 -17.06
CA LEU A 61 -9.32 -2.27 -16.75
C LEU A 61 -10.75 -2.69 -17.14
N GLN A 62 -10.92 -3.61 -18.09
CA GLN A 62 -12.24 -3.99 -18.60
C GLN A 62 -12.83 -5.24 -17.92
N SER A 63 -12.03 -6.23 -17.56
CA SER A 63 -12.53 -7.49 -16.98
C SER A 63 -12.09 -7.75 -15.54
N CYS A 64 -11.36 -6.81 -14.91
CA CYS A 64 -10.77 -6.98 -13.57
C CYS A 64 -9.99 -8.30 -13.41
N LEU A 65 -9.44 -8.83 -14.51
CA LEU A 65 -8.59 -10.00 -14.48
C LEU A 65 -7.24 -9.59 -13.94
N ALA A 66 -6.85 -10.23 -12.84
CA ALA A 66 -5.54 -10.09 -12.27
C ALA A 66 -4.53 -10.94 -13.08
N PHE A 67 -3.52 -10.29 -13.64
CA PHE A 67 -2.35 -10.87 -14.31
C PHE A 67 -1.40 -11.51 -13.29
N ILE A 68 -1.93 -12.38 -12.43
CA ILE A 68 -1.15 -13.12 -11.44
C ILE A 68 -0.69 -14.46 -12.02
N SER A 69 0.48 -14.92 -11.60
CA SER A 69 1.09 -16.23 -11.85
C SER A 69 0.98 -16.76 -13.30
N PRO A 70 -0.03 -17.52 -13.76
CA PRO A 70 -0.08 -17.98 -15.16
C PRO A 70 -0.18 -16.85 -16.20
N TYR A 71 -0.59 -15.65 -15.79
CA TYR A 71 -0.80 -14.51 -16.68
C TYR A 71 0.21 -13.38 -16.46
N SER A 72 1.28 -13.61 -15.67
CA SER A 72 2.25 -12.56 -15.32
C SER A 72 3.06 -12.00 -16.50
N ASN A 73 3.05 -12.70 -17.65
CA ASN A 73 3.73 -12.29 -18.87
C ASN A 73 2.79 -11.68 -19.91
N ASP A 74 1.48 -11.64 -19.63
CA ASP A 74 0.51 -11.07 -20.55
C ASP A 74 0.45 -9.56 -20.36
N SER A 75 0.67 -8.83 -21.46
CA SER A 75 0.54 -7.37 -21.51
C SER A 75 -0.83 -6.93 -22.04
N THR A 76 -1.67 -7.89 -22.44
CA THR A 76 -2.98 -7.69 -23.07
C THR A 76 -3.98 -8.72 -22.56
N CYS A 77 -5.25 -8.32 -22.55
CA CYS A 77 -6.27 -8.97 -21.74
C CYS A 77 -6.80 -10.32 -22.25
N SER A 78 -6.74 -10.74 -23.51
CA SER A 78 -7.34 -12.01 -24.03
C SER A 78 -8.87 -12.17 -23.92
N LEU A 79 -9.50 -11.72 -22.82
CA LEU A 79 -10.96 -11.59 -22.67
C LEU A 79 -11.48 -10.21 -23.10
N CYS A 80 -10.53 -9.31 -23.34
CA CYS A 80 -10.61 -8.02 -23.98
C CYS A 80 -9.39 -7.89 -24.92
#